data_AF-A0A9N8ZJY1-F1
#
_entry.id   AF-A0A9N8ZJY1-F1
#
_cell.length_a   1.000
_cell.length_b   1.000
_cell.length_c   1.000
_cell.angle_alpha   90.00
_cell.angle_beta   90.00
_cell.angle_gamma   90.00
#
_symmetry.space_group_name_H-M   'P 1'
#
loop_
_entity.id
_entity.type
_entity.pdbx_description
1 polymer ?
#
loop_
_entity_poly.entity_id
_entity_poly.type
_entity_poly.pdbx_seq_one_letter_code
_entity_poly.pdbx_strand_id
1 'polypeptide(L)'
;MSPSAALSKIPHSTDLTSKQLSEVQKWREEIPNGTTWSLFTTNHVIYFLALYLMSKTCERIIRRYINPNLSLYHVKNCTTYVLEIIWTTIALGLQLSCYRLMTRDFNYRDYQVAQIIGVILIDLYIFELLYRPVMRIPLVMHHFTTIFLVIYGSFIVTNCENIDLYAQALILLFQASTEQSTFIGLLFYRVLRSWSSWVLFFSVFQVFAVKFGALIWCYVYWGKSRTYVLPNKDHEPLITGFNVVYPAGGLVLFGTQIWSTYVVWKIASRSRRDQRELIRAPEIKLEGSFESDSTKNQSISNFEMEQTNMV
;
A
#
# COMPACT_ATOMS: atom_id res chain seq x y z
N MET A 1 30.45 15.62 26.65
CA MET A 1 30.68 16.16 25.30
C MET A 1 29.83 17.42 25.16
N SER A 2 30.34 18.56 24.69
CA SER A 2 29.47 19.72 24.47
C SER A 2 28.44 19.40 23.38
N PRO A 3 27.20 19.92 23.45
CA PRO A 3 26.19 19.73 22.41
C PRO A 3 26.72 20.10 21.00
N SER A 4 27.61 21.09 20.91
CA SER A 4 28.22 21.51 19.64
C SER A 4 29.14 20.45 19.01
N ALA A 5 29.81 19.61 19.82
CA ALA A 5 30.71 18.57 19.31
C ALA A 5 29.97 17.29 18.86
N ALA A 6 28.73 17.09 19.34
CA ALA A 6 27.85 16.04 18.84
C ALA A 6 27.15 16.46 17.53
N LEU A 7 26.80 17.74 17.41
CA LEU A 7 26.12 18.31 16.23
C LEU A 7 27.03 18.39 14.99
N SER A 8 28.35 18.55 15.16
CA SER A 8 29.31 18.57 14.04
C SER A 8 29.46 17.22 13.32
N LYS A 9 28.90 16.14 13.88
CA LYS A 9 28.86 14.82 13.25
C LYS A 9 27.66 14.62 12.33
N ILE A 10 26.69 15.54 12.33
CA ILE A 10 25.53 15.48 11.44
C ILE A 10 25.95 16.07 10.09
N PRO A 11 25.99 15.28 9.01
CA PRO A 11 26.25 15.83 7.68
C PRO A 11 25.23 16.94 7.38
N HIS A 12 25.70 18.11 6.94
CA HIS A 12 24.89 19.31 6.60
C HIS A 12 24.18 20.00 7.77
N SER A 13 24.71 19.90 8.99
CA SER A 13 24.24 20.77 10.10
C SER A 13 24.36 22.26 9.80
N THR A 14 25.16 22.65 8.81
CA THR A 14 25.35 24.04 8.35
C THR A 14 24.13 24.62 7.63
N ASP A 15 23.31 23.77 7.01
CA ASP A 15 22.13 24.21 6.25
C ASP A 15 20.85 24.17 7.10
N LEU A 16 20.93 23.56 8.30
CA LEU A 16 19.82 23.48 9.23
C LEU A 16 19.73 24.73 10.09
N THR A 17 18.52 25.24 10.25
CA THR A 17 18.25 26.32 11.20
C THR A 17 18.47 25.86 12.63
N SER A 18 18.78 26.78 13.55
CA SER A 18 18.94 26.48 14.99
C SER A 18 17.71 25.77 15.59
N LYS A 19 16.51 26.09 15.09
CA LYS A 19 15.26 25.41 15.44
C LYS A 19 15.23 23.96 14.96
N GLN A 20 15.68 23.68 13.75
CA GLN A 20 15.74 22.30 13.24
C GLN A 20 16.78 21.48 14.00
N LEU A 21 17.93 22.07 14.34
CA LEU A 21 18.96 21.41 15.15
C LEU A 21 18.43 21.00 16.53
N SER A 22 17.63 21.85 17.20
CA SER A 22 17.03 21.49 18.48
C SER A 22 15.98 20.38 18.37
N GLU A 23 15.21 20.34 17.28
CA GLU A 23 14.26 19.25 17.01
C GLU A 23 14.99 17.92 16.73
N VAL A 24 16.11 17.95 16.00
CA VAL A 24 16.96 16.77 15.77
C VAL A 24 17.58 16.27 17.06
N GLN A 25 17.96 17.19 17.96
CA GLN A 25 18.47 16.81 19.27
C GLN A 25 17.40 16.13 20.13
N LYS A 26 16.16 16.68 20.18
CA LYS A 26 15.03 16.03 20.86
C LYS A 26 14.80 14.62 20.32
N TRP A 27 14.83 14.46 19.00
CA TRP A 27 14.71 13.17 18.36
C TRP A 27 15.79 12.19 18.86
N ARG A 28 17.07 12.57 18.83
CA ARG A 28 18.18 11.74 19.33
C ARG A 28 18.03 11.35 20.81
N GLU A 29 17.56 12.27 21.64
CA GLU A 29 17.34 12.03 23.06
C GLU A 29 16.14 11.11 23.32
N GLU A 30 15.12 11.16 22.45
CA GLU A 30 13.91 10.34 22.56
C GLU A 30 13.96 9.02 21.79
N ILE A 31 14.91 8.80 20.86
CA ILE A 31 15.17 7.47 20.27
C ILE A 31 15.50 6.56 21.44
N PRO A 32 14.62 5.62 21.80
CA PRO A 32 14.93 4.70 22.88
C PRO A 32 16.21 3.97 22.47
N ASN A 33 17.20 3.87 23.36
CA ASN A 33 18.39 3.02 23.17
C ASN A 33 18.06 1.52 22.98
N GLY A 34 16.77 1.18 22.84
CA GLY A 34 16.24 -0.16 22.65
C GLY A 34 16.11 -0.46 21.17
N THR A 35 16.86 -1.49 20.78
CA THR A 35 16.63 -2.33 19.59
C THR A 35 15.18 -2.33 19.09
N THR A 36 15.05 -2.36 17.77
CA THR A 36 13.87 -2.53 16.88
C THR A 36 12.68 -3.36 17.42
N TRP A 37 12.87 -4.15 18.48
CA TRP A 37 11.86 -4.86 19.27
C TRP A 37 10.85 -3.98 20.00
N SER A 38 11.19 -2.74 20.37
CA SER A 38 10.17 -1.79 20.90
C SER A 38 9.30 -1.18 19.80
N LEU A 39 9.37 -1.68 18.57
CA LEU A 39 8.32 -1.49 17.56
C LEU A 39 7.39 -2.71 17.52
N PHE A 40 7.80 -3.94 17.91
CA PHE A 40 6.89 -5.09 18.17
C PHE A 40 6.06 -4.90 19.46
N THR A 41 5.44 -3.73 19.55
CA THR A 41 4.81 -3.14 20.72
C THR A 41 3.37 -3.58 20.90
N THR A 42 2.87 -3.28 22.10
CA THR A 42 1.44 -3.16 22.40
C THR A 42 0.64 -2.50 21.26
N ASN A 43 1.22 -1.52 20.53
CA ASN A 43 0.56 -0.87 19.40
C ASN A 43 0.23 -1.82 18.25
N HIS A 44 1.17 -2.70 17.85
CA HIS A 44 0.90 -3.71 16.82
C HIS A 44 -0.20 -4.67 17.27
N VAL A 45 -0.14 -5.14 18.53
CA VAL A 45 -1.16 -6.05 19.07
C VAL A 45 -2.54 -5.38 19.10
N ILE A 46 -2.63 -4.13 19.58
CA ILE A 46 -3.87 -3.36 19.60
C ILE A 46 -4.40 -3.14 18.19
N TYR A 47 -3.52 -2.76 17.25
CA TYR A 47 -3.90 -2.48 15.88
C TYR A 47 -4.35 -3.75 15.12
N PHE A 48 -3.65 -4.87 15.30
CA PHE A 48 -4.08 -6.18 14.78
C PHE A 48 -5.43 -6.60 15.35
N LEU A 49 -5.66 -6.41 16.64
CA LEU A 49 -6.96 -6.70 17.26
C LEU A 49 -8.06 -5.81 16.65
N ALA A 50 -7.78 -4.52 16.41
CA ALA A 50 -8.70 -3.62 15.74
C ALA A 50 -9.01 -4.09 14.31
N LEU A 51 -7.99 -4.43 13.51
CA LEU A 51 -8.15 -4.99 12.16
C LEU A 51 -9.01 -6.27 12.18
N TYR A 52 -8.75 -7.17 13.12
CA TYR A 52 -9.53 -8.39 13.29
C TYR A 52 -11.01 -8.09 13.60
N LEU A 53 -11.30 -7.24 14.59
CA LEU A 53 -12.68 -6.87 14.95
C LEU A 53 -13.40 -6.17 13.80
N MET A 54 -12.72 -5.26 13.10
CA MET A 54 -13.27 -4.61 11.90
C MET A 54 -13.55 -5.63 10.80
N SER A 55 -12.65 -6.58 10.57
CA SER A 55 -12.84 -7.65 9.57
C SER A 55 -14.11 -8.48 9.85
N LYS A 56 -14.34 -8.85 11.11
CA LYS A 56 -15.53 -9.61 11.52
C LYS A 56 -16.80 -8.81 11.38
N THR A 57 -16.73 -7.52 11.66
CA THR A 57 -17.83 -6.58 11.45
C THR A 57 -18.15 -6.46 9.96
N CYS A 58 -17.16 -6.26 9.10
CA CYS A 58 -17.32 -6.20 7.64
C CYS A 58 -17.85 -7.51 7.06
N GLU A 59 -17.32 -8.67 7.45
CA GLU A 59 -17.83 -9.99 7.03
C GLU A 59 -19.33 -10.12 7.32
N ARG A 60 -19.74 -9.73 8.55
CA ARG A 60 -21.13 -9.80 8.99
C ARG A 60 -22.02 -8.85 8.18
N ILE A 61 -21.56 -7.63 7.92
CA ILE A 61 -22.31 -6.64 7.12
C ILE A 61 -22.46 -7.13 5.68
N ILE A 62 -21.37 -7.60 5.05
CA ILE A 62 -21.39 -8.07 3.66
C ILE A 62 -22.36 -9.24 3.50
N ARG A 63 -22.27 -10.24 4.39
CA ARG A 63 -23.15 -11.42 4.34
C ARG A 63 -24.60 -11.09 4.63
N ARG A 64 -24.89 -10.14 5.52
CA ARG A 64 -26.27 -9.87 5.94
C ARG A 64 -26.98 -8.89 5.03
N TYR A 65 -26.30 -7.82 4.59
CA TYR A 65 -26.95 -6.67 3.97
C TYR A 65 -26.56 -6.45 2.51
N ILE A 66 -25.41 -6.99 2.07
CA ILE A 66 -24.90 -6.72 0.73
C ILE A 66 -25.22 -7.87 -0.22
N ASN A 67 -24.72 -9.08 0.09
CA ASN A 67 -25.00 -10.27 -0.72
C ASN A 67 -24.88 -11.54 0.15
N PRO A 68 -26.02 -12.14 0.57
CA PRO A 68 -25.99 -13.34 1.43
C PRO A 68 -25.50 -14.60 0.71
N ASN A 69 -25.53 -14.62 -0.62
CA ASN A 69 -25.12 -15.76 -1.42
C ASN A 69 -23.63 -15.74 -1.77
N LEU A 70 -22.89 -14.74 -1.29
CA LEU A 70 -21.48 -14.59 -1.58
C LEU A 70 -20.66 -15.66 -0.86
N SER A 71 -19.83 -16.41 -1.59
CA SER A 71 -18.97 -17.45 -1.00
C SER A 71 -18.02 -16.85 0.05
N LEU A 72 -17.63 -17.65 1.05
CA LEU A 72 -16.72 -17.19 2.12
C LEU A 72 -15.42 -16.59 1.57
N TYR A 73 -14.90 -17.18 0.49
CA TYR A 73 -13.73 -16.68 -0.23
C TYR A 73 -13.92 -15.23 -0.71
N HIS A 74 -15.03 -14.96 -1.39
CA HIS A 74 -15.33 -13.63 -1.90
C HIS A 74 -15.65 -12.63 -0.78
N VAL A 75 -16.35 -13.06 0.28
CA VAL A 75 -16.60 -12.22 1.46
C VAL A 75 -15.29 -11.75 2.08
N LYS A 76 -14.35 -12.67 2.33
CA LYS A 76 -13.03 -12.31 2.87
C LYS A 76 -12.29 -11.34 1.96
N ASN A 77 -12.30 -11.58 0.66
CA ASN A 77 -11.63 -10.68 -0.27
C ASN A 77 -12.29 -9.30 -0.39
N CYS A 78 -13.61 -9.18 -0.21
CA CYS A 78 -14.30 -7.89 -0.13
C CYS A 78 -14.00 -7.20 1.20
N THR A 79 -13.97 -7.94 2.31
CA THR A 79 -13.57 -7.43 3.62
C THR A 79 -12.18 -6.81 3.57
N THR A 80 -11.19 -7.48 2.96
CA THR A 80 -9.85 -6.90 2.84
C THR A 80 -9.86 -5.62 2.03
N TYR A 81 -10.59 -5.55 0.92
CA TYR A 81 -10.71 -4.29 0.16
C TYR A 81 -11.26 -3.14 0.99
N VAL A 82 -12.27 -3.39 1.83
CA VAL A 82 -12.82 -2.34 2.71
C VAL A 82 -11.79 -1.86 3.71
N LEU A 83 -11.06 -2.79 4.36
CA LEU A 83 -10.01 -2.43 5.31
C LEU A 83 -8.86 -1.68 4.63
N GLU A 84 -8.42 -2.15 3.46
CA GLU A 84 -7.40 -1.50 2.64
C GLU A 84 -7.81 -0.06 2.29
N ILE A 85 -9.04 0.15 1.80
CA ILE A 85 -9.55 1.50 1.49
C ILE A 85 -9.46 2.40 2.72
N ILE A 86 -9.95 1.97 3.88
CA ILE A 86 -9.97 2.79 5.09
C ILE A 86 -8.55 3.11 5.56
N TRP A 87 -7.73 2.10 5.78
CA TRP A 87 -6.44 2.26 6.45
C TRP A 87 -5.38 2.85 5.53
N THR A 88 -5.37 2.52 4.23
CA THR A 88 -4.46 3.20 3.29
C THR A 88 -4.86 4.66 3.07
N THR A 89 -6.15 5.02 3.15
CA THR A 89 -6.59 6.42 3.09
C THR A 89 -6.10 7.20 4.31
N ILE A 90 -6.22 6.62 5.50
CA ILE A 90 -5.68 7.21 6.73
C ILE A 90 -4.16 7.37 6.62
N ALA A 91 -3.46 6.31 6.19
CA ALA A 91 -2.01 6.33 5.98
C ALA A 91 -1.60 7.42 4.98
N LEU A 92 -2.30 7.55 3.86
CA LEU A 92 -2.05 8.59 2.86
C LEU A 92 -2.27 9.99 3.42
N GLY A 93 -3.35 10.22 4.16
CA GLY A 93 -3.63 11.51 4.80
C GLY A 93 -2.54 11.91 5.80
N LEU A 94 -2.10 10.95 6.62
CA LEU A 94 -0.96 11.15 7.54
C LEU A 94 0.33 11.41 6.77
N GLN A 95 0.59 10.67 5.68
CA GLN A 95 1.79 10.83 4.87
C GLN A 95 1.87 12.22 4.23
N LEU A 96 0.75 12.72 3.72
CA LEU A 96 0.65 14.08 3.18
C LEU A 96 0.81 15.14 4.28
N SER A 97 0.39 14.88 5.52
CA SER A 97 0.64 15.79 6.65
C SER A 97 2.12 15.93 6.98
N CYS A 98 2.91 14.89 6.71
CA CYS A 98 4.37 14.86 6.86
C CYS A 98 5.15 15.44 5.66
N TYR A 99 4.52 16.22 4.78
CA TYR A 99 5.19 16.73 3.56
C TYR A 99 6.49 17.51 3.87
N ARG A 100 6.54 18.22 5.00
CA ARG A 100 7.69 19.04 5.41
C ARG A 100 8.96 18.20 5.53
N LEU A 101 8.81 16.97 6.01
CA LEU A 101 9.90 16.01 6.14
C LEU A 101 10.44 15.57 4.77
N MET A 102 9.57 15.47 3.75
CA MET A 102 9.98 15.18 2.37
C MET A 102 10.71 16.38 1.74
N THR A 103 10.44 17.60 2.20
CA THR A 103 11.11 18.85 1.76
C THR A 103 12.30 19.24 2.63
N ARG A 104 12.81 18.34 3.48
CA ARG A 104 13.94 18.57 4.41
C ARG A 104 13.68 19.62 5.51
N ASP A 105 12.43 20.01 5.73
CA ASP A 105 12.06 20.84 6.87
C ASP A 105 11.67 19.95 8.04
N PHE A 106 12.69 19.48 8.76
CA PHE A 106 12.50 18.49 9.82
C PHE A 106 11.68 19.02 11.00
N ASN A 107 10.71 18.21 11.42
CA ASN A 107 9.96 18.39 12.65
C ASN A 107 9.83 17.04 13.35
N TYR A 108 10.03 17.01 14.67
CA TYR A 108 9.98 15.76 15.40
C TYR A 108 8.59 15.09 15.38
N ARG A 109 7.52 15.89 15.36
CA ARG A 109 6.15 15.38 15.22
C ARG A 109 5.95 14.66 13.89
N ASP A 110 6.49 15.20 12.81
CA ASP A 110 6.34 14.62 11.47
C ASP A 110 7.04 13.25 11.40
N TYR A 111 8.16 13.09 12.10
CA TYR A 111 8.83 11.81 12.30
C TYR A 111 7.95 10.81 13.07
N GLN A 112 7.36 11.21 14.21
CA GLN A 112 6.48 10.32 14.98
C GLN A 112 5.28 9.85 14.14
N VAL A 113 4.67 10.77 13.39
CA VAL A 113 3.55 10.45 12.49
C VAL A 113 3.99 9.45 11.42
N ALA A 114 5.16 9.65 10.81
CA ALA A 114 5.63 8.75 9.77
C ALA A 114 6.04 7.35 10.29
N GLN A 115 6.43 7.21 11.56
CA GLN A 115 6.54 5.90 12.20
C GLN A 115 5.17 5.20 12.32
N ILE A 116 4.13 5.94 12.72
CA ILE A 116 2.75 5.42 12.81
C ILE A 116 2.28 4.94 11.43
N ILE A 117 2.59 5.67 10.34
CA ILE A 117 2.28 5.25 8.98
C ILE A 117 2.94 3.90 8.66
N GLY A 118 4.21 3.74 9.01
CA GLY A 118 4.94 2.48 8.83
C GLY A 118 4.27 1.31 9.54
N VAL A 119 3.85 1.51 10.80
CA VAL A 119 3.11 0.49 11.58
C VAL A 119 1.79 0.14 10.92
N ILE A 120 0.98 1.14 10.54
CA ILE A 120 -0.32 0.93 9.87
C ILE A 120 -0.14 0.06 8.61
N LEU A 121 0.82 0.40 7.74
CA LEU A 121 1.01 -0.31 6.48
C LEU A 121 1.59 -1.71 6.66
N ILE A 122 2.56 -1.89 7.56
CA ILE A 122 3.13 -3.22 7.86
C ILE A 122 2.04 -4.16 8.38
N ASP A 123 1.28 -3.72 9.38
CA ASP A 123 0.27 -4.57 10.01
C ASP A 123 -0.90 -4.86 9.09
N LEU A 124 -1.31 -3.89 8.28
CA LEU A 124 -2.32 -4.09 7.25
C LEU A 124 -1.88 -5.17 6.24
N TYR A 125 -0.63 -5.13 5.78
CA TYR A 125 -0.11 -6.10 4.81
C TYR A 125 0.09 -7.49 5.40
N ILE A 126 0.60 -7.59 6.64
CA ILE A 126 0.69 -8.87 7.35
C ILE A 126 -0.73 -9.41 7.60
N PHE A 127 -1.68 -8.56 8.00
CA PHE A 127 -3.07 -8.96 8.18
C PHE A 127 -3.66 -9.49 6.88
N GLU A 128 -3.47 -8.82 5.73
CA GLU A 128 -3.98 -9.31 4.45
C GLU A 128 -3.37 -10.68 4.09
N LEU A 129 -2.06 -10.86 4.29
CA LEU A 129 -1.36 -12.14 4.06
C LEU A 129 -1.93 -13.30 4.90
N LEU A 130 -2.30 -13.04 6.16
CA LEU A 130 -2.86 -14.05 7.07
C LEU A 130 -4.35 -14.30 6.84
N TYR A 131 -5.09 -13.24 6.53
CA TYR A 131 -6.54 -13.28 6.48
C TYR A 131 -7.06 -13.80 5.14
N ARG A 132 -6.38 -13.49 4.02
CA ARG A 132 -6.75 -13.99 2.70
C ARG A 132 -6.34 -15.46 2.52
N PRO A 133 -7.26 -16.32 2.06
CA PRO A 133 -6.97 -17.74 1.91
C PRO A 133 -6.05 -18.05 0.72
N VAL A 134 -6.14 -17.27 -0.36
CA VAL A 134 -5.31 -17.43 -1.56
C VAL A 134 -4.90 -16.05 -2.05
N MET A 135 -3.61 -15.88 -2.29
CA MET A 135 -3.05 -14.66 -2.84
C MET A 135 -2.13 -15.02 -4.01
N ARG A 136 -2.21 -14.24 -5.09
CA ARG A 136 -1.35 -14.45 -6.25
C ARG A 136 0.08 -14.02 -5.93
N ILE A 137 1.06 -14.74 -6.47
CA ILE A 137 2.50 -14.52 -6.23
C ILE A 137 2.91 -13.05 -6.40
N PRO A 138 2.49 -12.29 -7.44
CA PRO A 138 2.90 -10.90 -7.59
C PRO A 138 2.44 -9.99 -6.44
N LEU A 139 1.25 -10.25 -5.88
CA LEU A 139 0.74 -9.50 -4.72
C LEU A 139 1.48 -9.91 -3.44
N VAL A 140 1.78 -11.20 -3.27
CA VAL A 140 2.63 -11.67 -2.17
C VAL A 140 4.01 -11.02 -2.20
N MET A 141 4.64 -10.97 -3.38
CA MET A 141 5.93 -10.30 -3.60
C MET A 141 5.86 -8.81 -3.30
N HIS A 142 4.77 -8.14 -3.69
CA HIS A 142 4.52 -6.74 -3.35
C HIS A 142 4.52 -6.55 -1.82
N HIS A 143 3.73 -7.34 -1.10
CA HIS A 143 3.59 -7.22 0.36
C HIS A 143 4.90 -7.48 1.08
N PHE A 144 5.60 -8.58 0.74
CA PHE A 144 6.90 -8.88 1.34
C PHE A 144 7.93 -7.79 1.07
N THR A 145 7.97 -7.27 -0.16
CA THR A 145 8.91 -6.21 -0.52
C THR A 145 8.61 -4.91 0.23
N THR A 146 7.33 -4.51 0.33
CA THR A 146 6.95 -3.31 1.08
C THR A 146 7.27 -3.47 2.57
N ILE A 147 6.89 -4.59 3.20
CA ILE A 147 7.20 -4.86 4.61
C ILE A 147 8.71 -4.79 4.85
N PHE A 148 9.49 -5.46 4.01
CA PHE A 148 10.95 -5.47 4.10
C PHE A 148 11.53 -4.05 3.98
N LEU A 149 11.11 -3.27 2.99
CA LEU A 149 11.62 -1.91 2.78
C LEU A 149 11.25 -0.95 3.90
N VAL A 150 10.05 -1.07 4.50
CA VAL A 150 9.65 -0.23 5.64
C VAL A 150 10.43 -0.59 6.90
N ILE A 151 10.59 -1.88 7.20
CA ILE A 151 11.40 -2.35 8.35
C ILE A 151 12.86 -1.94 8.16
N TYR A 152 13.42 -2.21 6.99
CA TYR A 152 14.80 -1.88 6.68
C TYR A 152 15.05 -0.37 6.67
N GLY A 153 14.15 0.42 6.08
CA GLY A 153 14.22 1.89 6.10
C GLY A 153 14.16 2.44 7.52
N SER A 154 13.26 1.93 8.36
CA SER A 154 13.17 2.31 9.78
C SER A 154 14.45 1.96 10.52
N PHE A 155 14.98 0.75 10.33
CA PHE A 155 16.24 0.32 10.92
C PHE A 155 17.40 1.24 10.52
N ILE A 156 17.54 1.54 9.23
CA ILE A 156 18.60 2.41 8.72
C ILE A 156 18.47 3.83 9.29
N VAL A 157 17.27 4.38 9.39
CA VAL A 157 17.07 5.72 9.94
C VAL A 157 17.46 5.78 11.42
N THR A 158 17.06 4.78 12.20
CA THR A 158 17.40 4.73 13.63
C THR A 158 18.90 4.59 13.86
N ASN A 159 19.61 3.84 13.01
CA ASN A 159 21.05 3.61 13.20
C ASN A 159 21.94 4.69 12.57
N CYS A 160 21.55 5.24 11.42
CA CYS A 160 22.37 6.21 10.69
C CYS A 160 22.03 7.67 11.05
N GLU A 161 20.94 7.88 11.78
CA GLU A 161 20.46 9.19 12.24
C GLU A 161 20.33 10.23 11.10
N ASN A 162 19.96 9.78 9.90
CA ASN A 162 19.97 10.61 8.68
C ASN A 162 18.55 10.88 8.17
N ILE A 163 18.17 12.16 8.18
CA ILE A 163 16.85 12.65 7.80
C ILE A 163 16.55 12.42 6.31
N ASP A 164 17.55 12.52 5.43
CA ASP A 164 17.35 12.29 3.98
C ASP A 164 16.97 10.84 3.69
N LEU A 165 17.45 9.87 4.48
CA LEU A 165 17.06 8.46 4.35
C LEU A 165 15.60 8.26 4.79
N TYR A 166 15.16 9.04 5.78
CA TYR A 166 13.77 9.00 6.23
C TYR A 166 12.82 9.59 5.19
N ALA A 167 13.17 10.73 4.62
CA ALA A 167 12.43 11.34 3.52
C ALA A 167 12.28 10.37 2.33
N GLN A 168 13.36 9.65 1.99
CA GLN A 168 13.31 8.60 0.96
C GLN A 168 12.33 7.49 1.30
N ALA A 169 12.40 6.91 2.50
CA ALA A 169 11.47 5.90 2.93
C ALA A 169 10.01 6.39 2.86
N LEU A 170 9.76 7.64 3.28
CA LEU A 170 8.44 8.24 3.25
C LEU A 170 7.93 8.49 1.82
N ILE A 171 8.78 8.89 0.86
CA ILE A 171 8.37 9.03 -0.55
C ILE A 171 8.08 7.64 -1.15
N LEU A 172 8.89 6.63 -0.83
CA LEU A 172 8.68 5.26 -1.30
C LEU A 172 7.33 4.69 -0.85
N LEU A 173 6.86 5.06 0.35
CA LEU A 173 5.56 4.63 0.87
C LEU A 173 4.36 5.02 0.00
N PHE A 174 4.49 6.01 -0.91
CA PHE A 174 3.45 6.28 -1.91
C PHE A 174 3.19 5.08 -2.84
N GLN A 175 4.15 4.16 -2.96
CA GLN A 175 3.95 2.88 -3.66
C GLN A 175 2.98 1.95 -2.94
N ALA A 176 2.67 2.15 -1.65
CA ALA A 176 1.73 1.34 -0.89
C ALA A 176 0.41 2.10 -0.60
N SER A 177 0.50 3.41 -0.39
CA SER A 177 -0.62 4.24 0.10
C SER A 177 -1.53 4.83 -0.97
N THR A 178 -1.42 4.46 -2.25
CA THR A 178 -2.15 5.11 -3.37
C THR A 178 -3.05 4.18 -4.18
N GLU A 179 -3.46 3.06 -3.59
CA GLU A 179 -4.22 1.98 -4.25
C GLU A 179 -5.75 2.03 -4.03
N GLN A 180 -6.26 3.05 -3.34
CA GLN A 180 -7.66 3.11 -2.91
C GLN A 180 -8.64 2.92 -4.08
N SER A 181 -8.36 3.56 -5.22
CA SER A 181 -9.22 3.49 -6.40
C SER A 181 -9.32 2.06 -6.96
N THR A 182 -8.23 1.28 -6.91
CA THR A 182 -8.21 -0.12 -7.34
C THR A 182 -9.06 -0.97 -6.41
N PHE A 183 -8.92 -0.80 -5.09
CA PHE A 183 -9.74 -1.53 -4.12
C PHE A 183 -11.23 -1.19 -4.25
N ILE A 184 -11.58 0.09 -4.47
CA ILE A 184 -12.97 0.51 -4.72
C ILE A 184 -13.50 -0.15 -6.01
N GLY A 185 -12.71 -0.12 -7.09
CA GLY A 185 -13.09 -0.74 -8.36
C GLY A 185 -13.32 -2.25 -8.23
N LEU A 186 -12.44 -2.96 -7.52
CA LEU A 186 -12.56 -4.39 -7.27
C LEU A 186 -13.72 -4.74 -6.32
N LEU A 187 -13.99 -3.88 -5.34
CA LEU A 187 -15.16 -4.02 -4.46
C LEU A 187 -16.45 -3.86 -5.26
N PHE A 188 -16.55 -2.83 -6.10
CA PHE A 188 -17.70 -2.62 -6.98
C PHE A 188 -17.84 -3.77 -7.97
N TYR A 189 -16.75 -4.26 -8.56
CA TYR A 189 -16.80 -5.42 -9.45
C TYR A 189 -17.48 -6.64 -8.82
N ARG A 190 -17.27 -6.88 -7.52
CA ARG A 190 -17.88 -8.02 -6.81
C ARG A 190 -19.27 -7.74 -6.25
N VAL A 191 -19.57 -6.49 -5.91
CA VAL A 191 -20.82 -6.14 -5.22
C VAL A 191 -21.80 -5.38 -6.13
N LEU A 192 -21.31 -4.39 -6.86
CA LEU A 192 -22.09 -3.45 -7.67
C LEU A 192 -21.65 -3.51 -9.14
N ARG A 193 -22.25 -4.43 -9.90
CA ARG A 193 -21.82 -4.74 -11.28
C ARG A 193 -21.87 -3.52 -12.21
N SER A 194 -22.79 -2.57 -12.02
CA SER A 194 -23.10 -1.49 -12.98
C SER A 194 -21.98 -0.46 -13.19
N TRP A 195 -21.28 -0.03 -12.15
CA TRP A 195 -20.25 1.03 -12.24
C TRP A 195 -18.82 0.51 -12.25
N SER A 196 -18.65 -0.79 -12.01
CA SER A 196 -17.36 -1.42 -11.80
C SER A 196 -16.35 -1.18 -12.95
N SER A 197 -16.77 -1.35 -14.21
CA SER A 197 -15.87 -1.21 -15.36
C SER A 197 -15.24 0.19 -15.45
N TRP A 198 -16.05 1.24 -15.26
CA TRP A 198 -15.56 2.62 -15.34
C TRP A 198 -14.58 2.94 -14.21
N VAL A 199 -14.91 2.56 -12.97
CA VAL A 199 -14.04 2.77 -11.81
C VAL A 199 -12.72 1.98 -11.97
N LEU A 200 -12.78 0.74 -12.47
CA LEU A 200 -11.59 -0.06 -12.73
C LEU A 200 -10.68 0.60 -13.78
N PHE A 201 -11.23 1.09 -14.89
CA PHE A 201 -10.43 1.83 -15.90
C PHE A 201 -9.80 3.10 -15.32
N PHE A 202 -10.54 3.86 -14.52
CA PHE A 202 -10.00 5.02 -13.82
C PHE A 202 -8.84 4.61 -12.91
N SER A 203 -9.02 3.56 -12.11
CA SER A 203 -7.99 3.07 -11.19
C SER A 203 -6.70 2.65 -11.90
N VAL A 204 -6.81 1.98 -13.06
CA VAL A 204 -5.67 1.59 -13.91
C VAL A 204 -4.83 2.81 -14.26
N PHE A 205 -5.48 3.87 -14.74
CA PHE A 205 -4.80 5.10 -15.14
C PHE A 205 -4.20 5.83 -13.94
N GLN A 206 -5.00 6.04 -12.87
CA GLN A 206 -4.56 6.77 -11.69
C GLN A 206 -3.39 6.06 -10.99
N VAL A 207 -3.48 4.76 -10.77
CA VAL A 207 -2.42 3.98 -10.12
C VAL A 207 -1.15 4.01 -10.95
N PHE A 208 -1.23 3.81 -12.26
CA PHE A 208 -0.06 3.85 -13.12
C PHE A 208 0.62 5.23 -13.08
N ALA A 209 -0.15 6.31 -13.26
CA ALA A 209 0.39 7.67 -13.28
C ALA A 209 0.99 8.07 -11.92
N VAL A 210 0.27 7.83 -10.82
CA VAL A 210 0.71 8.22 -9.47
C VAL A 210 1.93 7.40 -9.04
N LYS A 211 1.92 6.08 -9.24
CA LYS A 211 3.05 5.24 -8.85
C LYS A 211 4.28 5.48 -9.71
N PHE A 212 4.10 5.74 -11.00
CA PHE A 212 5.22 6.12 -11.86
C PHE A 212 5.83 7.47 -11.45
N GLY A 213 4.99 8.48 -11.18
CA GLY A 213 5.43 9.77 -10.67
C GLY A 213 6.15 9.66 -9.32
N ALA A 214 5.60 8.88 -8.39
CA ALA A 214 6.23 8.61 -7.09
C ALA A 214 7.58 7.87 -7.23
N LEU A 215 7.70 6.93 -8.17
CA LEU A 215 8.97 6.24 -8.44
C LEU A 215 10.02 7.20 -9.00
N ILE A 216 9.65 8.06 -9.96
CA ILE A 216 10.55 9.10 -10.48
C ILE A 216 10.99 10.01 -9.33
N TRP A 217 10.06 10.46 -8.48
CA TRP A 217 10.39 11.29 -7.33
C TRP A 217 11.35 10.57 -6.38
N CYS A 218 11.11 9.30 -6.05
CA CYS A 218 12.01 8.47 -5.25
C CYS A 218 13.44 8.47 -5.83
N TYR A 219 13.58 8.26 -7.14
CA TYR A 219 14.87 8.12 -7.80
C TYR A 219 15.62 9.45 -7.93
N VAL A 220 14.90 10.53 -8.22
CA VAL A 220 15.48 11.89 -8.24
C VAL A 220 15.96 12.27 -6.84
N TYR A 221 15.14 12.01 -5.82
CA TYR A 221 15.50 12.30 -4.44
C TYR A 221 16.68 11.46 -3.97
N TRP A 222 16.67 10.16 -4.27
CA TRP A 222 17.76 9.24 -3.97
C TRP A 222 19.07 9.66 -4.67
N GLY A 223 19.04 9.97 -5.97
CA GLY A 223 20.20 10.43 -6.72
C GLY A 223 20.80 11.72 -6.14
N LYS A 224 19.94 12.66 -5.76
CA LYS A 224 20.34 13.86 -5.02
C LYS A 224 20.95 13.50 -3.66
N SER A 225 20.29 12.67 -2.86
CA SER A 225 20.78 12.29 -1.53
C SER A 225 22.18 11.68 -1.58
N ARG A 226 22.55 10.92 -2.63
CA ARG A 226 23.89 10.34 -2.76
C ARG A 226 25.01 11.38 -2.81
N THR A 227 24.75 12.57 -3.36
CA THR A 227 25.75 13.65 -3.36
C THR A 227 25.90 14.31 -1.99
N TYR A 228 24.94 14.07 -1.08
CA TYR A 228 24.88 14.73 0.22
C TYR A 228 25.20 13.78 1.38
N VAL A 229 24.97 12.48 1.27
CA VAL A 229 25.34 11.54 2.33
C VAL A 229 26.86 11.31 2.30
N LEU A 230 27.61 12.16 2.99
CA LEU A 230 29.02 11.91 3.27
C LEU A 230 29.10 10.64 4.14
N PRO A 231 29.92 9.65 3.76
CA PRO A 231 30.07 8.44 4.54
C PRO A 231 30.69 8.80 5.89
N ASN A 232 29.85 8.85 6.93
CA ASN A 232 30.36 8.59 8.26
C ASN A 232 30.88 7.15 8.22
N LYS A 233 32.20 6.97 8.34
CA LYS A 233 32.87 5.68 8.11
C LYS A 233 32.27 4.55 8.94
N ASP A 234 31.73 4.88 10.11
CA ASP A 234 31.13 3.93 11.05
C ASP A 234 29.81 3.31 10.53
N HIS A 235 29.11 3.96 9.58
CA HIS A 235 27.83 3.50 9.01
C HIS A 235 27.87 3.23 7.50
N GLU A 236 29.06 3.29 6.90
CA GLU A 236 29.25 3.13 5.46
C GLU A 236 28.66 1.82 4.89
N PRO A 237 28.79 0.65 5.53
CA PRO A 237 28.20 -0.59 5.01
C PRO A 237 26.66 -0.55 4.98
N LEU A 238 26.03 0.03 5.99
CA LEU A 238 24.57 0.15 6.09
C LEU A 238 24.02 1.09 5.02
N ILE A 239 24.66 2.25 4.83
CA ILE A 239 24.28 3.24 3.81
C ILE A 239 24.50 2.66 2.41
N THR A 240 25.59 1.92 2.20
CA THR A 240 25.86 1.23 0.92
C THR A 240 24.80 0.17 0.63
N GLY A 241 24.44 -0.64 1.62
CA GLY A 241 23.35 -1.61 1.52
C GLY A 241 22.02 -0.94 1.15
N PHE A 242 21.68 0.16 1.82
CA PHE A 242 20.49 0.94 1.51
C PHE A 242 20.49 1.48 0.08
N ASN A 243 21.63 1.97 -0.41
CA ASN A 243 21.77 2.45 -1.78
C ASN A 243 21.60 1.38 -2.85
N VAL A 244 21.67 0.10 -2.51
CA VAL A 244 21.40 -1.02 -3.42
C VAL A 244 19.98 -1.52 -3.25
N VAL A 245 19.57 -1.76 -2.00
CA VAL A 245 18.27 -2.34 -1.65
C VAL A 245 17.12 -1.40 -2.00
N TYR A 246 17.25 -0.11 -1.72
CA TYR A 246 16.19 0.88 -1.96
C TYR A 246 15.77 0.98 -3.44
N PRO A 247 16.67 1.24 -4.41
CA PRO A 247 16.28 1.30 -5.82
C PRO A 247 15.79 -0.06 -6.33
N ALA A 248 16.46 -1.16 -5.98
CA ALA A 248 16.07 -2.51 -6.41
C ALA A 248 14.65 -2.86 -5.92
N GLY A 249 14.38 -2.61 -4.64
CA GLY A 249 13.06 -2.78 -4.05
C GLY A 249 12.01 -1.90 -4.72
N GLY A 250 12.34 -0.63 -5.02
CA GLY A 250 11.47 0.26 -5.79
C GLY A 250 11.11 -0.29 -7.17
N LEU A 251 12.04 -0.92 -7.90
CA LEU A 251 11.77 -1.58 -9.18
C LEU A 251 10.91 -2.81 -9.03
N VAL A 252 11.13 -3.63 -8.00
CA VAL A 252 10.30 -4.79 -7.70
C VAL A 252 8.86 -4.34 -7.42
N LEU A 253 8.69 -3.34 -6.54
CA LEU A 253 7.38 -2.76 -6.27
C LEU A 253 6.73 -2.25 -7.56
N PHE A 254 7.42 -1.44 -8.36
CA PHE A 254 6.84 -0.92 -9.59
C PHE A 254 6.52 -2.04 -10.62
N GLY A 255 7.38 -3.06 -10.73
CA GLY A 255 7.15 -4.21 -11.60
C GLY A 255 5.89 -5.00 -11.20
N THR A 256 5.70 -5.25 -9.89
CA THR A 256 4.45 -5.87 -9.40
C THR A 256 3.23 -5.01 -9.69
N GLN A 257 3.38 -3.68 -9.73
CA GLN A 257 2.30 -2.75 -10.02
C GLN A 257 1.91 -2.72 -11.49
N ILE A 258 2.87 -2.78 -12.42
CA ILE A 258 2.58 -2.95 -13.85
C ILE A 258 1.72 -4.20 -14.07
N TRP A 259 2.08 -5.31 -13.41
CA TRP A 259 1.29 -6.54 -13.48
C TRP A 259 -0.12 -6.37 -12.91
N SER A 260 -0.25 -5.76 -11.71
CA SER A 260 -1.55 -5.49 -11.10
C SER A 260 -2.43 -4.61 -11.99
N THR A 261 -1.89 -3.53 -12.55
CA THR A 261 -2.58 -2.64 -13.50
C THR A 261 -3.06 -3.40 -14.73
N TYR A 262 -2.22 -4.29 -15.29
CA TYR A 262 -2.60 -5.14 -16.42
C TYR A 262 -3.79 -6.08 -16.08
N VAL A 263 -3.77 -6.71 -14.91
CA VAL A 263 -4.86 -7.58 -14.45
C VAL A 263 -6.15 -6.78 -14.27
N VAL A 264 -6.10 -5.62 -13.62
CA VAL A 264 -7.26 -4.75 -13.39
C VAL A 264 -7.83 -4.27 -14.73
N TRP A 265 -6.98 -3.91 -15.69
CA TRP A 265 -7.41 -3.54 -17.05
C TRP A 265 -8.14 -4.68 -17.77
N LYS A 266 -7.65 -5.92 -17.63
CA LYS A 266 -8.33 -7.11 -18.18
C LYS A 266 -9.72 -7.30 -17.54
N ILE A 267 -9.82 -7.17 -16.22
CA ILE A 267 -11.10 -7.27 -15.49
C ILE A 267 -12.06 -6.18 -15.97
N ALA A 268 -11.58 -4.93 -16.07
CA ALA A 268 -12.38 -3.79 -16.54
C ALA A 268 -12.93 -4.02 -17.96
N SER A 269 -12.09 -4.53 -18.85
CA SER A 269 -12.43 -4.81 -20.25
C SER A 269 -13.47 -5.91 -20.38
N ARG A 270 -13.33 -7.00 -19.62
CA ARG A 270 -14.32 -8.09 -19.57
C ARG A 270 -15.64 -7.60 -18.99
N SER A 271 -15.60 -6.91 -17.85
CA SER A 271 -16.80 -6.35 -17.23
C SER A 271 -17.58 -5.43 -18.18
N ARG A 272 -16.89 -4.67 -19.05
CA ARG A 272 -17.53 -3.82 -20.06
C ARG A 272 -18.24 -4.61 -21.15
N ARG A 273 -17.65 -5.75 -21.57
CA ARG A 273 -18.23 -6.63 -22.60
C ARG A 273 -19.51 -7.27 -22.08
N ASP A 274 -19.45 -7.87 -20.89
CA ASP A 274 -20.60 -8.49 -20.24
C ASP A 274 -21.78 -7.51 -20.08
N GLN A 275 -21.49 -6.27 -19.64
CA GLN A 275 -22.52 -5.24 -19.50
C GLN A 275 -23.17 -4.89 -20.84
N ARG A 276 -22.40 -4.83 -21.93
CA ARG A 276 -22.92 -4.55 -23.27
C ARG A 276 -23.77 -5.70 -23.80
N GLU A 277 -23.38 -6.94 -23.53
CA GLU A 277 -24.15 -8.13 -23.93
C GLU A 277 -25.49 -8.20 -23.19
N LEU A 278 -25.51 -7.90 -21.88
CA LEU A 278 -26.75 -7.82 -21.10
C LEU A 278 -27.70 -6.73 -21.61
N ILE A 279 -27.17 -5.61 -22.13
CA ILE A 279 -27.98 -4.53 -22.72
C ILE A 279 -28.51 -4.90 -24.11
N ARG A 280 -27.83 -5.78 -24.87
CA ARG A 280 -28.26 -6.22 -26.21
C ARG A 280 -29.20 -7.42 -26.20
N ALA A 281 -29.11 -8.29 -25.20
CA ALA A 281 -29.98 -9.45 -25.03
C ALA A 281 -31.50 -9.18 -24.83
N PRO A 282 -32.01 -7.99 -24.44
CA PRO A 282 -33.45 -7.76 -24.26
C PRO A 282 -34.26 -7.84 -25.55
N GLU A 283 -33.66 -7.62 -26.72
CA GLU A 283 -34.41 -7.51 -27.99
C GLU A 283 -34.73 -8.87 -28.63
N ILE A 284 -34.00 -9.94 -28.32
CA ILE A 284 -34.15 -11.24 -29.01
C ILE A 284 -35.27 -12.10 -28.39
N LYS A 285 -35.80 -11.76 -27.21
CA LYS A 285 -36.80 -12.58 -26.49
C LYS A 285 -38.26 -12.18 -26.69
N LEU A 286 -38.55 -11.18 -27.52
CA LEU A 286 -39.92 -10.78 -27.82
C LEU A 286 -40.47 -11.36 -29.13
N GLU A 287 -39.67 -12.08 -29.93
CA GLU A 287 -40.11 -12.61 -31.23
C GLU A 287 -40.12 -14.15 -31.36
N GLY A 288 -39.81 -14.93 -30.32
CA GLY A 288 -39.84 -16.40 -30.45
C GLY A 288 -40.00 -17.18 -29.15
N SER A 289 -41.11 -17.95 -29.09
CA SER A 289 -41.33 -19.23 -28.36
C SER A 289 -41.05 -19.24 -26.84
N PHE A 290 -42.00 -19.58 -25.94
CA PHE A 290 -42.80 -20.80 -25.87
C PHE A 290 -42.04 -22.07 -26.30
N GLU A 291 -40.85 -22.32 -25.74
CA GLU A 291 -40.21 -23.64 -25.80
C GLU A 291 -39.40 -23.94 -24.52
N SER A 292 -39.43 -25.22 -24.13
CA SER A 292 -39.34 -25.73 -22.76
C SER A 292 -37.99 -25.63 -22.03
N ASP A 293 -38.08 -25.61 -20.70
CA ASP A 293 -37.19 -25.02 -19.70
C ASP A 293 -36.05 -25.93 -19.15
N SER A 294 -35.42 -26.79 -19.96
CA SER A 294 -34.46 -27.80 -19.43
C SER A 294 -32.96 -27.50 -19.61
N THR A 295 -32.55 -26.62 -20.52
CA THR A 295 -31.13 -26.43 -20.88
C THR A 295 -30.43 -25.26 -20.18
N LYS A 296 -31.17 -24.42 -19.46
CA LYS A 296 -30.65 -23.14 -18.93
C LYS A 296 -29.80 -23.29 -17.65
N ASN A 297 -29.92 -24.39 -16.93
CA ASN A 297 -29.17 -24.63 -15.70
C ASN A 297 -27.71 -25.08 -15.94
N GLN A 298 -27.36 -25.51 -17.15
CA GLN A 298 -26.02 -26.04 -17.46
C GLN A 298 -25.01 -24.94 -17.85
N SER A 299 -25.47 -23.80 -18.35
CA SER A 299 -24.59 -22.69 -18.74
C SER A 299 -24.13 -21.83 -17.56
N ILE A 300 -24.91 -21.78 -16.47
CA ILE A 300 -24.58 -21.01 -15.27
C ILE A 300 -23.43 -21.67 -14.49
N SER A 301 -23.36 -23.01 -14.41
CA SER A 301 -22.31 -23.70 -13.66
C SER A 301 -20.92 -23.63 -14.33
N ASN A 302 -20.85 -23.58 -15.66
CA ASN A 302 -19.59 -23.44 -16.38
C ASN A 302 -18.97 -22.04 -16.23
N PHE A 303 -19.81 -21.00 -16.08
CA PHE A 303 -19.35 -19.64 -15.85
C PHE A 303 -18.69 -19.45 -14.47
N GLU A 304 -19.18 -20.16 -13.44
CA GLU A 304 -18.59 -20.11 -12.09
C GLU A 304 -17.23 -20.84 -12.02
N MET A 305 -17.05 -21.93 -12.78
CA MET A 305 -15.76 -22.63 -12.86
C MET A 305 -14.67 -21.80 -13.56
N GLU A 306 -14.99 -21.06 -14.61
CA GLU A 306 -14.01 -20.23 -15.32
C GLU A 306 -13.58 -18.98 -14.54
N GLN A 307 -14.48 -18.41 -13.71
CA GLN A 307 -14.11 -17.33 -12.79
C GLN A 307 -13.13 -17.80 -11.71
N THR A 308 -13.22 -19.07 -11.29
CA THR A 308 -12.34 -19.64 -10.27
C THR A 308 -10.91 -19.87 -10.81
N ASN A 309 -10.76 -20.11 -12.11
CA ASN A 309 -9.44 -20.33 -12.74
C ASN A 309 -8.76 -19.04 -13.25
N MET A 310 -9.46 -17.90 -13.25
CA MET A 310 -8.94 -16.63 -13.76
C MET A 310 -8.83 -15.52 -12.69
N VAL A 311 -9.24 -15.78 -11.45
CA VAL A 311 -9.21 -14.85 -10.29
C VAL A 311 -8.27 -15.35 -9.20
#